data_AF-A0A967ID70-F1
#
_entry.id   AF-A0A967ID70-F1
#
_cell.length_a   1.000
_cell.length_b   1.000
_cell.length_c   1.000
_cell.angle_alpha   90.00
_cell.angle_beta   90.00
_cell.angle_gamma   90.00
#
_symmetry.space_group_name_H-M   'P 1'
#
loop_
_entity.id
_entity.type
_entity.pdbx_description
1 polymer ?
#
loop_
_entity_poly.entity_id
_entity_poly.type
_entity_poly.pdbx_seq_one_letter_code
_entity_poly.pdbx_strand_id
1 'polypeptide(L)'
;ARLHVYADKDLLAPVASETLQANIPAHLRDPENRWFAFSKRARVIVVAKRAEDAAEIRRYEDLADPTWRGRICARPGSHVYN
;
A
#
# COMPACT_ATOMS: atom_id res chain seq x y z
N ALA A 1 -8.68 -9.44 -7.55
CA ALA A 1 -7.23 -9.67 -7.53
C ALA A 1 -6.48 -8.33 -7.61
N ARG A 2 -5.15 -8.32 -7.55
CA ARG A 2 -4.33 -7.08 -7.64
C ARG A 2 -4.27 -6.62 -9.10
N LEU A 3 -4.28 -5.31 -9.37
CA LEU A 3 -4.32 -4.76 -10.74
C LEU A 3 -3.19 -5.29 -11.64
N HIS A 4 -1.95 -5.37 -11.13
CA HIS A 4 -0.82 -5.91 -11.89
C HIS A 4 -1.04 -7.35 -12.36
N VAL A 5 -1.72 -8.20 -11.57
CA VAL A 5 -1.97 -9.59 -11.96
C VAL A 5 -2.87 -9.69 -13.19
N TYR A 6 -3.81 -8.74 -13.36
CA TYR A 6 -4.63 -8.69 -14.56
C TYR A 6 -3.84 -8.17 -15.77
N ALA A 7 -2.92 -7.22 -15.54
CA ALA A 7 -2.02 -6.72 -16.58
C ALA A 7 -1.06 -7.82 -17.08
N ASP A 8 -0.42 -8.55 -16.16
CA ASP A 8 0.52 -9.65 -16.47
C ASP A 8 -0.16 -10.81 -17.22
N LYS A 9 -1.47 -10.99 -17.01
CA LYS A 9 -2.29 -12.00 -17.68
C LYS A 9 -2.89 -11.51 -19.00
N ASP A 10 -2.56 -10.31 -19.43
CA ASP A 10 -3.08 -9.68 -20.65
C ASP A 10 -4.62 -9.60 -20.68
N LEU A 11 -5.22 -9.30 -19.52
CA LEU A 11 -6.68 -9.19 -19.36
C LEU A 11 -7.18 -7.74 -19.43
N LEU A 12 -6.28 -6.78 -19.61
CA LEU A 12 -6.58 -5.35 -19.58
C LEU A 12 -6.16 -4.70 -20.91
N ALA A 13 -7.06 -3.90 -21.49
CA ALA A 13 -6.74 -3.12 -22.67
C ALA A 13 -6.12 -1.76 -22.29
N PRO A 14 -5.15 -1.25 -23.06
CA PRO A 14 -4.59 0.08 -22.84
C PRO A 14 -5.63 1.17 -23.17
N VAL A 15 -5.59 2.28 -22.43
CA VAL A 15 -6.45 3.45 -22.66
C VAL A 15 -5.59 4.70 -22.92
N ALA A 16 -5.76 5.29 -24.10
CA ALA A 16 -5.17 6.59 -24.41
C ALA A 16 -6.11 7.72 -23.95
N SER A 17 -5.71 8.42 -22.89
CA SER A 17 -6.48 9.57 -22.37
C SER A 17 -5.53 10.62 -21.79
N GLU A 18 -5.53 11.79 -22.40
CA GLU A 18 -4.76 12.95 -21.91
C GLU A 18 -5.22 13.35 -20.51
N THR A 19 -6.54 13.31 -20.26
CA THR A 19 -7.13 13.62 -18.94
C THR A 19 -6.60 12.68 -17.86
N LEU A 20 -6.51 11.38 -18.13
CA LEU A 20 -5.98 10.42 -17.15
C LEU A 20 -4.48 10.62 -16.93
N GLN A 21 -3.71 10.84 -17.99
CA GLN A 21 -2.26 11.03 -17.89
C GLN A 21 -1.87 12.34 -17.18
N ALA A 22 -2.63 13.41 -17.38
CA ALA A 22 -2.40 14.70 -16.73
C ALA A 22 -2.77 14.68 -15.24
N ASN A 23 -3.86 14.00 -14.87
CA ASN A 23 -4.36 14.02 -13.48
C ASN A 23 -3.79 12.92 -12.58
N ILE A 24 -3.25 11.84 -13.16
CA ILE A 24 -2.78 10.67 -12.40
C ILE A 24 -1.24 10.57 -12.50
N PRO A 25 -0.51 10.78 -11.39
CA PRO A 25 0.95 10.67 -11.36
C PRO A 25 1.45 9.35 -11.93
N ALA A 26 2.61 9.37 -12.60
CA ALA A 26 3.16 8.20 -13.28
C ALA A 26 3.32 6.96 -12.38
N HIS A 27 3.69 7.15 -11.11
CA HIS A 27 3.83 6.05 -10.14
C HIS A 27 2.50 5.47 -9.63
N LEU A 28 1.35 6.01 -10.07
CA LEU A 28 -0.01 5.59 -9.70
C LEU A 28 -0.81 5.09 -10.90
N ARG A 29 -0.15 4.80 -12.02
CA ARG A 29 -0.74 4.22 -13.21
C ARG A 29 0.23 3.25 -13.87
N ASP A 30 -0.32 2.40 -14.71
CA ASP A 30 0.46 1.47 -15.51
C ASP A 30 1.31 2.21 -16.57
N PRO A 31 2.58 1.83 -16.80
CA PRO A 31 3.38 2.42 -17.88
C PRO A 31 2.78 2.23 -19.27
N GLU A 32 2.04 1.14 -19.48
CA GLU A 32 1.34 0.81 -20.74
C GLU A 32 -0.11 1.31 -20.73
N ASN A 33 -0.51 2.12 -19.74
CA ASN A 33 -1.86 2.70 -19.60
C ASN A 33 -3.00 1.67 -19.52
N ARG A 34 -2.74 0.46 -19.01
CA ARG A 34 -3.76 -0.59 -18.83
C ARG A 34 -4.59 -0.43 -17.55
N TRP A 35 -4.08 0.29 -16.55
CA TRP A 35 -4.81 0.61 -15.32
C TRP A 35 -4.37 1.95 -14.73
N PHE A 36 -5.27 2.59 -13.97
CA PHE A 36 -5.07 3.89 -13.35
C PHE A 36 -5.65 3.89 -11.93
N ALA A 37 -4.94 4.44 -10.95
CA ALA A 37 -5.44 4.54 -9.58
C ALA A 37 -6.26 5.82 -9.36
N PHE A 38 -7.45 5.68 -8.76
CA PHE A 38 -8.33 6.82 -8.43
C PHE A 38 -8.27 7.24 -6.97
N SER A 39 -7.73 6.39 -6.10
CA SER A 39 -7.56 6.71 -4.68
C SER A 39 -6.25 6.15 -4.17
N LYS A 40 -5.76 6.78 -3.09
CA LYS A 40 -4.57 6.34 -2.36
C LYS A 40 -4.98 5.90 -0.97
N ARG A 41 -4.22 4.95 -0.41
CA ARG A 41 -4.33 4.54 0.98
C ARG A 41 -2.95 4.50 1.60
N ALA A 42 -2.82 5.03 2.81
CA ALA A 42 -1.63 4.82 3.62
C ALA A 42 -1.83 3.56 4.47
N ARG A 43 -0.85 2.67 4.45
CA ARG A 43 -0.68 1.75 5.57
C ARG A 43 -0.07 2.58 6.69
N VAL A 44 -0.60 2.49 7.90
CA VAL A 44 -0.11 3.28 9.03
C VAL A 44 0.02 2.39 10.25
N ILE A 45 0.89 2.81 11.16
CA ILE A 45 1.03 2.21 12.48
C ILE A 45 0.05 2.94 13.39
N VAL A 46 -0.88 2.20 13.98
CA VAL A 46 -1.82 2.74 14.97
C VAL A 46 -1.39 2.23 16.34
N VAL A 47 -1.24 3.16 17.28
CA VAL A 47 -0.75 2.86 18.63
C VAL A 47 -1.84 3.14 19.65
N ALA A 48 -1.87 2.34 20.72
CA ALA A 48 -2.78 2.59 21.82
C ALA A 48 -2.42 3.92 22.50
N LYS A 49 -3.41 4.74 22.86
CA LYS A 49 -3.17 6.06 23.49
C LYS A 49 -2.34 5.99 24.79
N ARG A 50 -2.37 4.85 25.47
CA ARG A 50 -1.62 4.57 26.72
C ARG A 50 -0.18 4.08 26.51
N ALA A 51 0.23 3.85 25.27
CA ALA A 51 1.59 3.40 24.96
C ALA A 51 2.51 4.62 24.88
N GLU A 52 3.10 5.00 26.01
CA GLU A 52 3.92 6.22 26.14
C GLU A 52 5.25 6.12 25.38
N ASP A 53 5.76 4.91 25.22
CA ASP A 53 6.97 4.58 24.45
C ASP A 53 6.73 4.52 22.93
N ALA A 54 5.48 4.63 22.46
CA ALA A 54 5.16 4.53 21.04
C ALA A 54 5.83 5.61 20.17
N ALA A 55 6.28 6.72 20.76
CA ALA A 55 7.04 7.75 20.08
C ALA A 55 8.41 7.28 19.56
N GLU A 56 8.91 6.15 20.07
CA GLU A 56 10.15 5.51 19.60
C GLU A 56 9.99 4.85 18.21
N ILE A 57 8.76 4.52 17.80
CA ILE A 57 8.47 3.96 16.48
C ILE A 57 8.42 5.09 15.45
N ARG A 58 9.50 5.25 14.68
CA ARG A 58 9.66 6.30 13.67
C ARG A 58 9.48 5.78 12.25
N ARG A 59 9.71 4.49 12.04
CA ARG A 59 9.61 3.78 10.76
C ARG A 59 9.19 2.33 10.98
N TYR A 60 8.86 1.64 9.89
CA TYR A 60 8.37 0.27 9.96
C TYR A 60 9.40 -0.71 10.53
N GLU A 61 10.68 -0.47 10.24
CA GLU A 61 11.78 -1.32 10.67
C GLU A 61 11.93 -1.34 12.20
N ASP A 62 11.53 -0.27 12.88
CA ASP A 62 11.59 -0.20 14.34
C ASP A 62 10.63 -1.22 15.00
N LEU A 63 9.58 -1.68 14.29
CA LEU A 63 8.68 -2.74 14.75
C LEU A 63 9.37 -4.11 14.87
N ALA A 64 10.55 -4.28 14.26
CA ALA A 64 11.34 -5.50 14.41
C ALA A 64 12.16 -5.53 15.71
N ASP A 65 12.23 -4.41 16.44
CA ASP A 65 12.96 -4.34 17.70
C ASP A 65 12.35 -5.31 18.75
N PRO A 66 13.18 -6.11 19.45
CA PRO A 66 12.72 -7.04 20.49
C PRO A 66 11.85 -6.39 21.59
N THR A 67 11.99 -5.09 21.84
CA THR A 67 11.20 -4.35 22.84
C THR A 67 9.68 -4.38 22.55
N TRP A 68 9.30 -4.60 21.28
CA TRP A 68 7.89 -4.68 20.85
C TRP A 68 7.32 -6.10 20.87
N ARG A 69 8.09 -7.10 21.31
CA ARG A 69 7.64 -8.50 21.34
C ARG A 69 6.35 -8.65 22.16
N GLY A 70 5.33 -9.27 21.56
CA GLY A 70 4.02 -9.48 22.19
C GLY A 70 3.11 -8.24 22.22
N ARG A 71 3.55 -7.12 21.63
CA ARG A 71 2.82 -5.84 21.65
C ARG A 71 2.29 -5.42 20.27
N ILE A 72 2.65 -6.16 19.22
CA ILE A 72 2.24 -5.90 17.83
C ILE A 72 1.10 -6.85 17.46
N CYS A 73 0.06 -6.30 16.85
CA CYS A 73 -1.00 -7.09 16.21
C CYS A 73 -1.17 -6.65 14.75
N ALA A 74 -1.38 -7.62 13.88
CA ALA A 74 -1.70 -7.41 12.49
C ALA A 74 -2.63 -8.53 12.01
N ARG A 75 -3.32 -8.29 10.89
CA ARG A 75 -4.08 -9.36 10.22
C ARG A 75 -3.11 -10.46 9.76
N PRO A 76 -3.58 -11.69 9.50
CA PRO A 76 -2.75 -12.75 8.92
C PRO A 76 -2.13 -12.31 7.58
N GLY A 77 -0.86 -12.62 7.36
CA GLY A 77 -0.12 -12.21 6.15
C GLY A 77 -0.76 -12.66 4.82
N SER A 78 -1.59 -13.70 4.85
CA SER A 78 -2.34 -14.21 3.70
C SER A 78 -3.55 -13.33 3.29
N HIS A 79 -3.97 -12.40 4.14
CA HIS A 79 -5.10 -11.54 3.85
C HIS A 79 -4.75 -10.57 2.71
N VAL A 80 -5.66 -10.28 1.78
CA VAL A 80 -5.41 -9.40 0.60
C VAL A 80 -5.04 -7.95 0.93
N TYR A 81 -5.09 -7.58 2.21
CA TYR A 81 -4.68 -6.27 2.72
C TYR A 81 -3.33 -6.34 3.45
N ASN A 82 -2.65 -7.49 3.40
CA ASN A 82 -1.25 -7.72 3.69
C ASN A 82 -0.54 -8.14 2.40
#